data_AF-A0A3M1LX95-F1
#
_entry.id   AF-A0A3M1LX95-F1
#
_cell.length_a   1.000
_cell.length_b   1.000
_cell.length_c   1.000
_cell.angle_alpha   90.00
_cell.angle_beta   90.00
_cell.angle_gamma   90.00
#
_symmetry.space_group_name_H-M   'P 1'
#
loop_
_entity.id
_entity.type
_entity.pdbx_description
1 polymer ?
#
loop_
_entity_poly.entity_id
_entity_poly.type
_entity_poly.pdbx_seq_one_letter_code
_entity_poly.pdbx_strand_id
1 'polypeptide(L)'
;MAINASLVYDRYFGRNARRVPLWKGRDENGTVTILRDAQQQFELDVAFWYGTLTRGNRDEREFIRRVFVVLYYGGLMYRSEQGWLPWSSSGIPIASVLSHGGRVLIQLPKASGAAADAFFDWLQGPSKIIERNRRLAATHGIEYLPYSERESLGMGRRHRIKETKHGQRHYGVNISLGGTGNINPISGNKIDSNGEHGHLYVFYLPPTADDYGGLLIGCEGSAPIDAWDNRPGRAPGAPRPGKAAFAPYAARAFIKDKVFHDPSLFTPDQTGGYHKFGERQQFSPTGNGKWDELGCGPCRVYNALIVDLVPTGWKILTSYADRFTPDLLGMSGIPPINVRTPRFPKILTHTCLTEGNLKRMAAIAHDRAKDWTTISKGKDPLVKDYNASSKKSGNPLGNHIAKKPMNLINPSISQIA
;
A
#
# COMPACT_ATOMS: atom_id res chain seq x y z
N MET A 1 -17.50 7.89 -9.28
CA MET A 1 -17.86 9.31 -9.51
C MET A 1 -16.69 9.99 -10.17
N ALA A 2 -16.89 10.73 -11.27
CA ALA A 2 -15.80 11.47 -11.89
C ALA A 2 -15.56 12.78 -11.12
N ILE A 3 -14.30 13.09 -10.82
CA ILE A 3 -13.88 14.33 -10.17
C ILE A 3 -13.24 15.24 -11.22
N ASN A 4 -13.64 16.51 -11.28
CA ASN A 4 -12.98 17.49 -12.13
C ASN A 4 -11.66 17.92 -11.49
N ALA A 5 -10.53 17.49 -12.06
CA ALA A 5 -9.23 17.61 -11.43
C ALA A 5 -8.74 19.06 -11.30
N SER A 6 -8.92 19.88 -12.34
CA SER A 6 -8.56 21.30 -12.30
C SER A 6 -9.39 22.08 -11.27
N LEU A 7 -10.69 21.81 -11.20
CA LEU A 7 -11.58 22.47 -10.23
C LEU A 7 -11.22 22.15 -8.78
N VAL A 8 -10.93 20.88 -8.46
CA VAL A 8 -10.53 20.51 -7.10
C VAL A 8 -9.12 20.99 -6.78
N TYR A 9 -8.21 21.04 -7.78
CA TYR A 9 -6.90 21.64 -7.60
C TYR A 9 -7.01 23.12 -7.21
N ASP A 10 -7.82 23.91 -7.92
CA ASP A 10 -8.03 25.33 -7.58
C ASP A 10 -8.69 25.52 -6.20
N ARG A 11 -9.55 24.58 -5.79
CA ARG A 11 -10.15 24.57 -4.45
C ARG A 11 -9.10 24.44 -3.34
N TYR A 12 -8.11 23.57 -3.51
CA TYR A 12 -7.15 23.23 -2.44
C TYR A 12 -5.79 23.94 -2.55
N PHE A 13 -5.42 24.40 -3.74
CA PHE A 13 -4.12 25.04 -4.01
C PHE A 13 -4.25 26.41 -4.70
N GLY A 14 -5.47 26.84 -5.05
CA GLY A 14 -5.71 28.16 -5.65
C GLY A 14 -5.55 29.31 -4.66
N ARG A 15 -5.76 30.55 -5.14
CA ARG A 15 -5.56 31.78 -4.35
C ARG A 15 -6.39 31.86 -3.06
N ASN A 16 -7.52 31.17 -3.02
CA ASN A 16 -8.44 31.13 -1.87
C ASN A 16 -8.33 29.80 -1.09
N ALA A 17 -7.26 29.04 -1.29
CA ALA A 17 -7.04 27.78 -0.60
C ALA A 17 -7.05 27.98 0.92
N ARG A 18 -7.92 27.20 1.59
CA ARG A 18 -7.96 27.14 3.05
C ARG A 18 -7.10 25.98 3.53
N ARG A 19 -6.58 26.09 4.76
CA ARG A 19 -6.01 24.92 5.43
C ARG A 19 -7.05 23.82 5.50
N VAL A 20 -6.65 22.62 5.11
CA VAL A 20 -7.50 21.43 5.12
C VAL A 20 -7.17 20.65 6.39
N PRO A 21 -8.15 20.41 7.28
CA PRO A 21 -7.89 19.60 8.45
C PRO A 21 -7.54 18.16 8.04
N LEU A 22 -6.73 17.49 8.86
CA LEU A 22 -6.50 16.06 8.71
C LEU A 22 -7.82 15.28 8.74
N TRP A 23 -7.83 14.09 8.14
CA TRP A 23 -8.99 13.20 8.22
C TRP A 23 -9.38 12.85 9.65
N LYS A 24 -8.40 12.85 10.56
CA LYS A 24 -8.59 12.57 11.99
C LYS A 24 -8.18 13.76 12.83
N GLY A 25 -9.12 14.31 13.58
CA GLY A 25 -8.88 15.28 14.66
C GLY A 25 -8.88 14.58 16.02
N ARG A 26 -8.45 15.28 17.08
CA ARG A 26 -8.79 14.91 18.45
C ARG A 26 -9.80 15.92 18.98
N ASP A 27 -10.88 15.45 19.59
CA ASP A 27 -11.76 16.32 20.36
C ASP A 27 -11.11 16.73 21.69
N GLU A 28 -11.80 17.57 22.45
CA GLU A 28 -11.36 18.10 23.76
C GLU A 28 -11.06 16.97 24.78
N ASN A 29 -11.61 15.78 24.57
CA ASN A 29 -11.43 14.60 25.40
C ASN A 29 -10.36 13.64 24.86
N GLY A 30 -9.69 14.00 23.76
CA GLY A 30 -8.68 13.17 23.11
C GLY A 30 -9.25 12.07 22.20
N THR A 31 -10.55 12.04 21.97
CA THR A 31 -11.21 11.09 21.06
C THR A 31 -10.87 11.43 19.63
N VAL A 32 -10.47 10.43 18.85
CA VAL A 32 -10.16 10.61 17.43
C VAL A 32 -11.46 10.72 16.63
N THR A 33 -11.72 11.87 16.01
CA THR A 33 -12.92 12.15 15.20
C THR A 33 -12.59 12.19 13.71
N ILE A 34 -13.47 11.64 12.87
CA ILE A 34 -13.36 11.74 11.41
C ILE A 34 -13.84 13.13 10.99
N LEU A 35 -12.98 13.93 10.36
CA LEU A 35 -13.27 15.32 9.97
C LEU A 35 -13.67 15.48 8.49
N ARG A 36 -13.51 14.45 7.66
CA ARG A 36 -13.81 14.46 6.22
C ARG A 36 -14.46 13.16 5.78
N ASP A 37 -15.31 13.22 4.77
CA ASP A 37 -15.88 12.03 4.13
C ASP A 37 -15.00 11.52 2.97
N ALA A 38 -15.24 10.29 2.52
CA ALA A 38 -14.39 9.63 1.52
C ALA A 38 -14.31 10.40 0.20
N GLN A 39 -15.40 11.07 -0.18
CA GLN A 39 -15.44 11.87 -1.39
C GLN A 39 -14.50 13.08 -1.27
N GLN A 40 -14.54 13.81 -0.15
CA GLN A 40 -13.62 14.92 0.11
C GLN A 40 -12.15 14.47 0.14
N GLN A 41 -11.87 13.25 0.60
CA GLN A 41 -10.51 12.70 0.48
C GLN A 41 -10.12 12.47 -0.98
N PHE A 42 -10.99 11.84 -1.77
CA PHE A 42 -10.68 11.57 -3.16
C PHE A 42 -10.49 12.85 -3.98
N GLU A 43 -11.25 13.91 -3.68
CA GLU A 43 -11.01 15.24 -4.27
C GLU A 43 -9.61 15.76 -3.92
N LEU A 44 -9.18 15.59 -2.67
CA LEU A 44 -7.85 16.00 -2.22
C LEU A 44 -6.75 15.17 -2.91
N ASP A 45 -6.92 13.85 -3.03
CA ASP A 45 -5.98 12.99 -3.77
C ASP A 45 -5.79 13.49 -5.20
N VAL A 46 -6.89 13.73 -5.90
CA VAL A 46 -6.88 14.22 -7.27
C VAL A 46 -6.18 15.57 -7.35
N ALA A 47 -6.45 16.49 -6.43
CA ALA A 47 -5.78 17.79 -6.39
C ALA A 47 -4.27 17.67 -6.19
N PHE A 48 -3.80 16.84 -5.24
CA PHE A 48 -2.37 16.63 -5.00
C PHE A 48 -1.66 16.09 -6.26
N TRP A 49 -2.19 15.02 -6.86
CA TRP A 49 -1.59 14.43 -8.05
C TRP A 49 -1.68 15.33 -9.29
N TYR A 50 -2.77 16.11 -9.42
CA TYR A 50 -2.90 17.10 -10.49
C TYR A 50 -1.85 18.20 -10.36
N GLY A 51 -1.62 18.70 -9.14
CA GLY A 51 -0.55 19.65 -8.83
C GLY A 51 0.83 19.10 -9.20
N THR A 52 1.10 17.83 -8.88
CA THR A 52 2.36 17.15 -9.28
C THR A 52 2.54 17.14 -10.80
N LEU A 53 1.50 16.78 -11.56
CA LEU A 53 1.57 16.69 -13.03
C LEU A 53 1.64 18.04 -13.75
N THR A 54 1.13 19.11 -13.14
CA THR A 54 1.03 20.44 -13.77
C THR A 54 2.09 21.43 -13.30
N ARG A 55 2.59 21.27 -12.06
CA ARG A 55 3.52 22.22 -11.43
C ARG A 55 4.84 21.60 -10.99
N GLY A 56 4.99 20.28 -10.99
CA GLY A 56 6.26 19.62 -10.71
C GLY A 56 7.33 19.94 -11.76
N ASN A 57 8.58 19.57 -11.49
CA ASN A 57 9.63 19.70 -12.51
C ASN A 57 9.38 18.75 -13.70
N ARG A 58 10.05 19.00 -14.83
CA ARG A 58 9.78 18.30 -16.09
C ARG A 58 9.95 16.78 -15.98
N ASP A 59 10.99 16.33 -15.32
CA ASP A 59 11.33 14.90 -15.23
C ASP A 59 10.33 14.16 -14.32
N GLU A 60 9.96 14.77 -13.20
CA GLU A 60 8.91 14.25 -12.32
C GLU A 60 7.57 14.19 -13.02
N ARG A 61 7.17 15.27 -13.69
CA ARG A 61 5.90 15.32 -14.41
C ARG A 61 5.80 14.21 -15.43
N GLU A 62 6.85 13.99 -16.21
CA GLU A 62 6.85 12.95 -17.24
C GLU A 62 6.85 11.54 -16.63
N PHE A 63 7.65 11.29 -15.60
CA PHE A 63 7.65 10.00 -14.88
C PHE A 63 6.27 9.71 -14.27
N ILE A 64 5.70 10.65 -13.53
CA ILE A 64 4.39 10.49 -12.87
C ILE A 64 3.28 10.34 -13.90
N ARG A 65 3.35 11.07 -15.02
CA ARG A 65 2.41 10.90 -16.14
C ARG A 65 2.48 9.46 -16.67
N ARG A 66 3.67 8.90 -16.89
CA ARG A 66 3.84 7.52 -17.36
C ARG A 66 3.35 6.49 -16.33
N VAL A 67 3.56 6.73 -15.04
CA VAL A 67 2.97 5.91 -13.97
C VAL A 67 1.45 5.90 -14.10
N PHE A 68 0.80 7.06 -14.19
CA PHE A 68 -0.66 7.10 -14.32
C PHE A 68 -1.18 6.60 -15.67
N VAL A 69 -0.42 6.68 -16.77
CA VAL A 69 -0.73 5.98 -18.02
C VAL A 69 -0.83 4.47 -17.78
N VAL A 70 0.12 3.88 -17.07
CA VAL A 70 0.11 2.46 -16.73
C VAL A 70 -1.09 2.11 -15.84
N LEU A 71 -1.37 2.92 -14.81
CA LEU A 71 -2.49 2.66 -13.90
C LEU A 71 -3.85 2.82 -14.60
N TYR A 72 -3.99 3.84 -15.44
CA TYR A 72 -5.25 4.19 -16.10
C TYR A 72 -5.57 3.21 -17.23
N TYR A 73 -4.62 3.00 -18.16
CA TYR A 73 -4.82 2.19 -19.37
C TYR A 73 -4.42 0.72 -19.20
N GLY A 74 -3.68 0.37 -18.14
CA GLY A 74 -3.22 -0.99 -17.88
C GLY A 74 -4.30 -1.95 -17.39
N GLY A 75 -5.51 -1.47 -17.14
CA GLY A 75 -6.57 -2.31 -16.59
C GLY A 75 -6.31 -2.69 -15.15
N LEU A 76 -6.06 -1.69 -14.30
CA LEU A 76 -5.83 -1.91 -12.88
C LEU A 76 -6.95 -2.75 -12.26
N MET A 77 -6.56 -3.77 -11.51
CA MET A 77 -7.42 -4.65 -10.74
C MET A 77 -7.13 -4.46 -9.25
N TYR A 78 -8.16 -4.67 -8.42
CA TYR A 78 -8.02 -4.64 -6.98
C TYR A 78 -8.71 -5.81 -6.30
N ARG A 79 -8.22 -6.19 -5.13
CA ARG A 79 -8.81 -7.24 -4.30
C ARG A 79 -9.85 -6.63 -3.35
N SER A 80 -11.09 -7.03 -3.49
CA SER A 80 -12.17 -6.78 -2.53
C SER A 80 -12.53 -8.05 -1.76
N GLU A 81 -13.47 -7.95 -0.82
CA GLU A 81 -14.04 -9.10 -0.12
C GLU A 81 -14.73 -10.09 -1.08
N GLN A 82 -15.25 -9.57 -2.20
CA GLN A 82 -15.92 -10.36 -3.23
C GLN A 82 -14.95 -11.00 -4.24
N GLY A 83 -13.66 -10.67 -4.16
CA GLY A 83 -12.64 -11.19 -5.07
C GLY A 83 -11.91 -10.11 -5.84
N TRP A 84 -11.37 -10.46 -7.01
CA TRP A 84 -10.66 -9.52 -7.87
C TRP A 84 -11.63 -8.78 -8.78
N LEU A 85 -11.61 -7.46 -8.72
CA LEU A 85 -12.49 -6.58 -9.51
C LEU A 85 -11.66 -5.55 -10.28
N PRO A 86 -12.12 -5.10 -11.47
CA PRO A 86 -11.51 -3.96 -12.15
C PRO A 86 -11.63 -2.69 -11.31
N TRP A 87 -10.57 -1.89 -11.23
CA TRP A 87 -10.62 -0.60 -10.54
C TRP A 87 -11.69 0.33 -11.13
N SER A 88 -11.93 0.23 -12.45
CA SER A 88 -12.97 1.00 -13.14
C SER A 88 -14.37 0.74 -12.61
N SER A 89 -14.64 -0.42 -11.97
CA SER A 89 -15.96 -0.69 -11.35
C SER A 89 -16.10 -0.12 -9.94
N SER A 90 -15.02 0.35 -9.31
CA SER A 90 -15.06 0.92 -7.96
C SER A 90 -15.69 2.32 -7.92
N GLY A 91 -15.61 3.07 -9.02
CA GLY A 91 -15.97 4.48 -9.06
C GLY A 91 -15.03 5.41 -8.28
N ILE A 92 -13.91 4.90 -7.75
CA ILE A 92 -12.88 5.67 -7.04
C ILE A 92 -11.89 6.25 -8.06
N PRO A 93 -11.45 7.52 -7.94
CA PRO A 93 -10.46 8.10 -8.85
C PRO A 93 -9.14 7.33 -8.89
N ILE A 94 -8.49 7.30 -10.04
CA ILE A 94 -7.20 6.61 -10.22
C ILE A 94 -6.10 7.26 -9.36
N ALA A 95 -6.23 8.56 -9.06
CA ALA A 95 -5.32 9.28 -8.17
C ALA A 95 -5.19 8.62 -6.78
N SER A 96 -6.29 8.09 -6.24
CA SER A 96 -6.34 7.53 -4.89
C SER A 96 -5.55 6.21 -4.76
N VAL A 97 -5.26 5.53 -5.87
CA VAL A 97 -4.52 4.25 -5.91
C VAL A 97 -3.17 4.36 -5.19
N LEU A 98 -2.45 5.47 -5.39
CA LEU A 98 -1.14 5.70 -4.77
C LEU A 98 -1.21 6.51 -3.48
N SER A 99 -2.36 7.11 -3.14
CA SER A 99 -2.48 8.00 -1.99
C SER A 99 -2.54 7.26 -0.66
N HIS A 100 -3.15 6.07 -0.58
CA HIS A 100 -3.50 5.44 0.70
C HIS A 100 -2.57 4.30 1.15
N GLY A 101 -1.28 4.39 0.80
CA GLY A 101 -0.22 3.50 1.29
C GLY A 101 -0.31 2.06 0.78
N GLY A 102 -1.08 1.82 -0.29
CA GLY A 102 -1.00 0.60 -1.07
C GLY A 102 0.19 0.65 -2.04
N ARG A 103 0.65 -0.53 -2.47
CA ARG A 103 1.59 -0.67 -3.58
C ARG A 103 0.88 -1.37 -4.73
N VAL A 104 1.15 -0.92 -5.94
CA VAL A 104 0.65 -1.52 -7.16
C VAL A 104 1.71 -2.43 -7.73
N LEU A 105 1.34 -3.68 -7.93
CA LEU A 105 2.18 -4.67 -8.61
C LEU A 105 1.89 -4.63 -10.11
N ILE A 106 2.88 -4.38 -10.93
CA ILE A 106 2.77 -4.35 -12.39
C ILE A 106 3.55 -5.53 -12.94
N GLN A 107 2.86 -6.48 -13.55
CA GLN A 107 3.48 -7.64 -14.18
C GLN A 107 3.85 -7.32 -15.63
N LEU A 108 5.10 -7.61 -15.98
CA LEU A 108 5.65 -7.37 -17.30
C LEU A 108 5.77 -8.69 -18.08
N PRO A 109 5.59 -8.67 -19.41
CA PRO A 109 5.83 -9.84 -20.23
C PRO A 109 7.30 -10.29 -20.18
N LYS A 110 7.53 -11.56 -20.49
CA LYS A 110 8.89 -12.10 -20.72
C LYS A 110 9.58 -11.32 -21.83
N ALA A 111 10.88 -11.11 -21.69
CA ALA A 111 11.69 -10.39 -22.67
C ALA A 111 13.17 -10.67 -22.44
N SER A 112 13.98 -10.52 -23.49
CA SER A 112 15.43 -10.75 -23.42
C SER A 112 16.20 -9.62 -24.13
N GLY A 113 17.49 -9.52 -23.82
CA GLY A 113 18.38 -8.51 -24.39
C GLY A 113 17.87 -7.08 -24.15
N ALA A 114 18.02 -6.21 -25.14
CA ALA A 114 17.61 -4.81 -25.06
C ALA A 114 16.10 -4.60 -24.81
N ALA A 115 15.26 -5.62 -25.08
CA ALA A 115 13.83 -5.54 -24.82
C ALA A 115 13.46 -5.73 -23.34
N ALA A 116 14.37 -6.29 -22.52
CA ALA A 116 14.08 -6.60 -21.13
C ALA A 116 13.82 -5.35 -20.29
N ASP A 117 14.68 -4.34 -20.45
CA ASP A 117 14.60 -3.08 -19.71
C ASP A 117 13.76 -2.01 -20.43
N ALA A 118 13.25 -2.27 -21.64
CA ALA A 118 12.58 -1.27 -22.47
C ALA A 118 11.35 -0.61 -21.79
N PHE A 119 10.59 -1.37 -21.01
CA PHE A 119 9.50 -0.80 -20.19
C PHE A 119 10.04 0.12 -19.09
N PHE A 120 11.09 -0.31 -18.40
CA PHE A 120 11.67 0.45 -17.29
C PHE A 120 12.32 1.74 -17.78
N ASP A 121 13.07 1.67 -18.89
CA ASP A 121 13.65 2.81 -19.59
C ASP A 121 12.59 3.79 -20.10
N TRP A 122 11.51 3.27 -20.69
CA TRP A 122 10.36 4.10 -21.01
C TRP A 122 9.75 4.70 -19.76
N LEU A 123 9.58 3.99 -18.67
CA LEU A 123 8.95 4.55 -17.47
C LEU A 123 9.78 5.70 -16.87
N GLN A 124 11.09 5.50 -16.70
CA GLN A 124 11.98 6.49 -16.07
C GLN A 124 12.34 7.68 -16.98
N GLY A 125 12.27 7.47 -18.29
CA GLY A 125 12.62 8.50 -19.28
C GLY A 125 14.11 8.81 -19.37
N PRO A 126 14.49 9.77 -20.23
CA PRO A 126 15.89 10.06 -20.56
C PRO A 126 16.70 10.58 -19.36
N SER A 127 16.03 11.16 -18.36
CA SER A 127 16.65 11.59 -17.12
C SER A 127 17.00 10.44 -16.19
N LYS A 128 16.56 9.21 -16.46
CA LYS A 128 16.80 8.06 -15.60
C LYS A 128 16.45 8.34 -14.12
N ILE A 129 15.31 9.01 -13.91
CA ILE A 129 14.94 9.53 -12.59
C ILE A 129 14.87 8.43 -11.53
N ILE A 130 14.54 7.20 -11.90
CA ILE A 130 14.50 6.06 -10.97
C ILE A 130 15.92 5.63 -10.60
N GLU A 131 16.77 5.32 -11.60
CA GLU A 131 18.12 4.79 -11.37
C GLU A 131 19.04 5.78 -10.65
N ARG A 132 18.86 7.08 -10.85
CA ARG A 132 19.59 8.13 -10.12
C ARG A 132 19.26 8.17 -8.63
N ASN A 133 18.14 7.57 -8.22
CA ASN A 133 17.65 7.59 -6.86
C ASN A 133 17.65 6.18 -6.23
N ARG A 134 18.78 5.48 -6.30
CA ARG A 134 18.95 4.17 -5.68
C ARG A 134 18.87 4.25 -4.16
N ARG A 135 18.21 3.27 -3.54
CA ARG A 135 18.13 3.12 -2.07
C ARG A 135 19.08 2.03 -1.59
N LEU A 136 19.61 2.23 -0.38
CA LEU A 136 20.48 1.26 0.29
C LEU A 136 19.69 0.06 0.82
N ALA A 137 18.45 0.31 1.29
CA ALA A 137 17.59 -0.75 1.80
C ALA A 137 16.10 -0.45 1.53
N ALA A 138 15.31 -1.51 1.44
CA ALA A 138 13.86 -1.43 1.61
C ALA A 138 13.32 -2.72 2.23
N THR A 139 12.13 -2.61 2.82
CA THR A 139 11.42 -3.73 3.47
C THR A 139 10.43 -4.43 2.55
N HIS A 140 10.51 -4.17 1.24
CA HIS A 140 9.56 -4.65 0.24
C HIS A 140 10.32 -5.10 -1.02
N GLY A 141 9.82 -6.08 -1.75
CA GLY A 141 10.44 -6.60 -2.98
C GLY A 141 9.42 -7.34 -3.83
N ILE A 142 9.86 -7.97 -4.91
CA ILE A 142 9.05 -8.85 -5.75
C ILE A 142 9.77 -10.18 -5.92
N GLU A 143 9.02 -11.27 -5.80
CA GLU A 143 9.48 -12.62 -6.16
C GLU A 143 8.46 -13.31 -7.07
N TYR A 144 8.88 -14.40 -7.70
CA TYR A 144 7.99 -15.26 -8.48
C TYR A 144 6.99 -15.99 -7.57
N LEU A 145 5.73 -16.04 -7.99
CA LEU A 145 4.70 -16.82 -7.33
C LEU A 145 4.93 -18.32 -7.55
N PRO A 146 5.01 -19.14 -6.49
CA PRO A 146 5.02 -20.59 -6.59
C PRO A 146 3.75 -21.11 -7.28
N TYR A 147 3.83 -22.26 -7.96
CA TYR A 147 2.70 -22.83 -8.70
C TYR A 147 1.45 -23.03 -7.83
N SER A 148 1.61 -23.55 -6.62
CA SER A 148 0.53 -23.81 -5.66
C SER A 148 -0.21 -22.55 -5.19
N GLU A 149 0.48 -21.40 -5.14
CA GLU A 149 -0.13 -20.11 -4.76
C GLU A 149 -0.87 -19.45 -5.93
N ARG A 150 -0.57 -19.82 -7.18
CA ARG A 150 -1.24 -19.25 -8.37
C ARG A 150 -2.70 -19.67 -8.44
N GLU A 151 -3.02 -20.88 -8.00
CA GLU A 151 -4.38 -21.43 -8.04
C GLU A 151 -5.28 -20.81 -6.96
N SER A 152 -4.75 -20.48 -5.79
CA SER A 152 -5.52 -19.92 -4.67
C SER A 152 -5.90 -18.44 -4.88
N LEU A 153 -5.14 -17.68 -5.68
CA LEU A 153 -5.37 -16.25 -5.89
C LEU A 153 -6.54 -15.95 -6.86
N GLY A 154 -7.09 -16.95 -7.55
CA GLY A 154 -8.28 -16.80 -8.39
C GLY A 154 -8.09 -15.91 -9.64
N MET A 155 -6.86 -15.47 -9.93
CA MET A 155 -6.50 -14.68 -11.13
C MET A 155 -6.19 -15.54 -12.37
N GLY A 156 -6.45 -16.85 -12.29
CA GLY A 156 -6.09 -17.82 -13.30
C GLY A 156 -4.58 -17.96 -13.51
N ARG A 157 -4.18 -18.66 -14.58
CA ARG A 157 -2.78 -18.85 -14.98
C ARG A 157 -2.10 -17.55 -15.47
N ARG A 158 -2.46 -16.35 -15.02
CA ARG A 158 -1.89 -15.09 -15.53
C ARG A 158 -0.98 -14.40 -14.53
N HIS A 159 -1.30 -14.41 -13.25
CA HIS A 159 -0.47 -13.80 -12.21
C HIS A 159 0.75 -14.68 -11.85
N ARG A 160 1.95 -14.10 -11.81
CA ARG A 160 3.24 -14.80 -11.73
C ARG A 160 4.26 -14.20 -10.78
N ILE A 161 3.98 -13.03 -10.22
CA ILE A 161 4.86 -12.32 -9.30
C ILE A 161 4.09 -11.92 -8.04
N LYS A 162 4.76 -11.79 -6.89
CA LYS A 162 4.17 -11.30 -5.62
C LYS A 162 5.10 -10.34 -4.91
N GLU A 163 4.55 -9.39 -4.17
CA GLU A 163 5.28 -8.57 -3.21
C GLU A 163 5.81 -9.44 -2.06
N THR A 164 7.07 -9.21 -1.70
CA THR A 164 7.77 -9.83 -0.58
C THR A 164 8.40 -8.76 0.31
N LYS A 165 9.07 -9.15 1.41
CA LYS A 165 9.75 -8.21 2.32
C LYS A 165 11.24 -8.01 2.06
N HIS A 166 11.78 -8.66 1.03
CA HIS A 166 13.21 -8.69 0.72
C HIS A 166 13.41 -8.57 -0.80
N GLY A 167 14.50 -7.95 -1.24
CA GLY A 167 14.79 -7.85 -2.66
C GLY A 167 16.13 -7.17 -2.94
N GLN A 168 16.42 -7.01 -4.23
CA GLN A 168 17.56 -6.26 -4.76
C GLN A 168 17.03 -5.28 -5.81
N ARG A 169 17.65 -4.09 -5.94
CA ARG A 169 17.23 -2.95 -6.81
C ARG A 169 16.00 -2.18 -6.30
N HIS A 170 16.13 -1.61 -5.10
CA HIS A 170 15.18 -0.65 -4.56
C HIS A 170 15.55 0.77 -4.98
N TYR A 171 14.53 1.55 -5.33
CA TYR A 171 14.68 2.95 -5.71
C TYR A 171 13.63 3.80 -4.96
N GLY A 172 13.93 5.08 -4.83
CA GLY A 172 13.11 6.03 -4.09
C GLY A 172 13.06 7.38 -4.79
N VAL A 173 11.99 7.68 -5.51
CA VAL A 173 11.88 8.92 -6.28
C VAL A 173 11.18 9.98 -5.42
N ASN A 174 11.90 11.04 -5.07
CA ASN A 174 11.32 12.22 -4.45
C ASN A 174 10.48 12.97 -5.49
N ILE A 175 9.29 13.40 -5.08
CA ILE A 175 8.36 14.15 -5.93
C ILE A 175 7.80 15.34 -5.16
N SER A 176 7.48 16.41 -5.87
CA SER A 176 6.71 17.52 -5.32
C SER A 176 5.21 17.17 -5.31
N LEU A 177 4.72 16.34 -4.37
CA LEU A 177 3.30 15.98 -4.30
C LEU A 177 2.46 17.23 -3.99
N GLY A 178 1.56 17.61 -4.91
CA GLY A 178 0.82 18.87 -4.84
C GLY A 178 1.46 20.03 -5.61
N GLY A 179 2.65 19.83 -6.17
CA GLY A 179 3.30 20.75 -7.11
C GLY A 179 4.30 21.72 -6.48
N THR A 180 5.45 21.88 -7.13
CA THR A 180 6.54 22.75 -6.66
C THR A 180 6.09 24.18 -6.43
N GLY A 181 6.44 24.74 -5.28
CA GLY A 181 6.18 26.14 -4.93
C GLY A 181 4.82 26.40 -4.29
N ASN A 182 3.88 25.45 -4.36
CA ASN A 182 2.60 25.56 -3.68
C ASN A 182 2.76 25.42 -2.16
N ILE A 183 1.78 25.93 -1.42
CA ILE A 183 1.65 25.67 0.00
C ILE A 183 0.83 24.41 0.18
N ASN A 184 1.37 23.41 0.88
CA ASN A 184 0.65 22.20 1.22
C ASN A 184 -0.55 22.57 2.12
N PRO A 185 -1.79 22.24 1.73
CA PRO A 185 -2.98 22.67 2.44
C PRO A 185 -3.12 22.03 3.84
N ILE A 186 -2.42 20.94 4.12
CA ILE A 186 -2.47 20.25 5.41
C ILE A 186 -1.46 20.85 6.38
N SER A 187 -0.21 21.02 5.95
CA SER A 187 0.87 21.48 6.83
C SER A 187 1.09 22.99 6.83
N GLY A 188 0.71 23.64 5.74
CA GLY A 188 1.06 25.03 5.47
C GLY A 188 2.51 25.23 5.03
N ASN A 189 3.25 24.15 4.76
CA ASN A 189 4.65 24.23 4.31
C ASN A 189 4.73 24.34 2.78
N LYS A 190 5.80 24.95 2.29
CA LYS A 190 6.05 25.06 0.85
C LYS A 190 6.51 23.71 0.29
N ILE A 191 5.89 23.28 -0.80
CA ILE A 191 6.19 22.01 -1.46
C ILE A 191 7.42 22.16 -2.37
N ASP A 192 8.33 21.19 -2.27
CA ASP A 192 9.49 21.03 -3.12
C ASP A 192 9.79 19.54 -3.39
N SER A 193 10.63 19.27 -4.38
CA SER A 193 11.06 17.94 -4.83
C SER A 193 12.18 17.35 -3.98
N ASN A 194 12.13 17.57 -2.67
CA ASN A 194 13.19 17.23 -1.71
C ASN A 194 12.87 16.00 -0.85
N GLY A 195 11.71 15.36 -1.06
CA GLY A 195 11.25 14.22 -0.28
C GLY A 195 10.43 14.60 0.97
N GLU A 196 10.26 15.87 1.30
CA GLU A 196 9.41 16.29 2.44
C GLU A 196 7.92 16.05 2.17
N HIS A 197 7.50 16.21 0.93
CA HIS A 197 6.10 16.21 0.51
C HIS A 197 5.90 15.25 -0.65
N GLY A 198 6.51 14.07 -0.63
CA GLY A 198 6.35 13.09 -1.70
C GLY A 198 7.56 12.20 -1.90
N HIS A 199 7.38 10.90 -1.69
CA HIS A 199 8.36 9.88 -1.99
C HIS A 199 7.66 8.67 -2.60
N LEU A 200 8.17 8.21 -3.74
CA LEU A 200 7.73 6.98 -4.39
C LEU A 200 8.75 5.88 -4.18
N TYR A 201 8.29 4.80 -3.60
CA TYR A 201 9.02 3.55 -3.62
C TYR A 201 8.86 2.88 -4.98
N VAL A 202 9.98 2.41 -5.55
CA VAL A 202 9.99 1.60 -6.77
C VAL A 202 10.88 0.38 -6.57
N PHE A 203 10.34 -0.80 -6.88
CA PHE A 203 11.11 -2.03 -7.07
C PHE A 203 11.01 -2.47 -8.52
N TYR A 204 12.13 -2.92 -9.10
CA TYR A 204 12.14 -3.44 -10.46
C TYR A 204 12.81 -4.82 -10.54
N LEU A 205 12.04 -5.79 -11.02
CA LEU A 205 12.48 -7.13 -11.40
C LEU A 205 12.51 -7.20 -12.93
N PRO A 206 13.70 -7.21 -13.57
CA PRO A 206 13.78 -7.31 -15.02
C PRO A 206 13.21 -8.64 -15.51
N PRO A 207 12.47 -8.67 -16.62
CA PRO A 207 12.05 -9.91 -17.26
C PRO A 207 13.26 -10.65 -17.85
N THR A 208 13.12 -11.96 -18.03
CA THR A 208 14.07 -12.78 -18.77
C THR A 208 13.37 -13.49 -19.94
N ALA A 209 14.12 -14.25 -20.73
CA ALA A 209 13.53 -15.09 -21.78
C ALA A 209 12.52 -16.09 -21.19
N ASP A 210 12.81 -16.58 -19.99
CA ASP A 210 12.06 -17.65 -19.33
C ASP A 210 11.07 -17.14 -18.30
N ASP A 211 11.30 -15.95 -17.74
CA ASP A 211 10.54 -15.41 -16.62
C ASP A 211 9.96 -14.02 -16.87
N TYR A 212 8.82 -13.78 -16.23
CA TYR A 212 8.11 -12.51 -16.28
C TYR A 212 8.84 -11.43 -15.49
N GLY A 213 8.73 -10.18 -15.91
CA GLY A 213 9.24 -9.06 -15.13
C GLY A 213 8.20 -8.53 -14.14
N GLY A 214 8.62 -7.63 -13.27
CA GLY A 214 7.74 -6.99 -12.30
C GLY A 214 8.19 -5.59 -11.93
N LEU A 215 7.22 -4.71 -11.67
CA LEU A 215 7.45 -3.43 -11.00
C LEU A 215 6.54 -3.35 -9.78
N LEU A 216 7.05 -2.88 -8.65
CA LEU A 216 6.24 -2.54 -7.48
C LEU A 216 6.39 -1.05 -7.26
N ILE A 217 5.28 -0.32 -7.20
CA ILE A 217 5.30 1.13 -6.99
C ILE A 217 4.29 1.54 -5.93
N GLY A 218 4.66 2.48 -5.07
CA GLY A 218 3.74 3.06 -4.07
C GLY A 218 4.25 4.38 -3.53
N CYS A 219 3.34 5.26 -3.10
CA CYS A 219 3.71 6.51 -2.46
C CYS A 219 3.79 6.34 -0.94
N GLU A 220 4.93 6.74 -0.38
CA GLU A 220 5.30 6.61 1.02
C GLU A 220 5.27 7.97 1.72
N GLY A 221 4.49 8.96 1.27
CA GLY A 221 4.44 10.26 1.96
C GLY A 221 5.77 11.00 1.85
N SER A 222 6.54 11.09 2.93
CA SER A 222 7.90 11.64 2.93
C SER A 222 8.98 10.58 2.73
N ALA A 223 10.14 10.99 2.23
CA ALA A 223 11.28 10.10 2.02
C ALA A 223 11.81 9.57 3.37
N PRO A 224 12.22 8.30 3.42
CA PRO A 224 12.95 7.80 4.58
C PRO A 224 14.32 8.48 4.67
N ILE A 225 14.89 8.45 5.88
CA ILE A 225 16.17 9.11 6.21
C ILE A 225 17.32 8.76 5.26
N ASP A 226 17.35 7.54 4.71
CA ASP A 226 18.38 7.05 3.80
C ASP A 226 18.18 7.50 2.34
N ALA A 227 17.00 8.04 2.00
CA ALA A 227 16.65 8.54 0.67
C ALA A 227 16.43 10.07 0.63
N TRP A 228 16.56 10.75 1.77
CA TRP A 228 16.25 12.18 1.93
C TRP A 228 17.19 13.12 1.14
N ASP A 229 18.46 12.77 0.94
CA ASP A 229 19.45 13.63 0.25
C ASP A 229 19.86 13.12 -1.15
N ASN A 230 18.97 12.40 -1.85
CA ASN A 230 19.23 11.89 -3.21
C ASN A 230 19.13 12.98 -4.31
N ARG A 231 19.57 14.21 -4.03
CA ARG A 231 19.64 15.27 -5.05
C ARG A 231 20.62 14.89 -6.18
N PRO A 232 20.39 15.36 -7.43
CA PRO A 232 21.32 15.13 -8.53
C PRO A 232 22.75 15.56 -8.15
N GLY A 233 23.71 14.63 -8.21
CA GLY A 233 25.12 14.89 -7.89
C GLY A 233 25.53 14.63 -6.43
N ARG A 234 24.66 14.08 -5.57
CA ARG A 234 25.03 13.62 -4.22
C ARG A 234 24.80 12.12 -4.07
N ALA A 235 25.75 11.45 -3.42
CA ALA A 235 25.60 10.03 -3.10
C ALA A 235 24.48 9.83 -2.07
N PRO A 236 23.71 8.73 -2.15
CA PRO A 236 22.72 8.38 -1.12
C PRO A 236 23.36 8.38 0.27
N GLY A 237 22.77 9.13 1.21
CA GLY A 237 23.29 9.28 2.58
C GLY A 237 24.48 10.23 2.75
N ALA A 238 24.89 10.99 1.72
CA ALA A 238 26.00 11.94 1.84
C ALA A 238 25.67 13.09 2.82
N PRO A 239 26.55 13.40 3.80
CA PRO A 239 26.35 14.53 4.71
C PRO A 239 26.22 15.87 3.96
N ARG A 240 25.38 16.77 4.49
CA ARG A 240 25.46 18.18 4.08
C ARG A 240 26.87 18.73 4.40
N PRO A 241 27.49 19.56 3.55
CA PRO A 241 28.75 20.21 3.87
C PRO A 241 28.46 21.21 5.00
N GLY A 242 29.18 21.05 6.11
CA GLY A 242 28.92 21.73 7.38
C GLY A 242 28.91 20.70 8.51
N LYS A 243 29.97 20.70 9.33
CA LYS A 243 30.35 19.69 10.35
C LYS A 243 29.34 19.45 11.49
N ALA A 244 28.07 19.83 11.36
CA ALA A 244 27.09 19.80 12.44
C ALA A 244 25.71 19.24 12.05
N ALA A 245 25.53 18.54 10.92
CA ALA A 245 24.18 18.09 10.51
C ALA A 245 23.82 16.65 10.93
N PHE A 246 24.79 15.75 11.10
CA PHE A 246 24.51 14.33 11.41
C PHE A 246 24.29 14.09 12.91
N ALA A 247 25.14 14.66 13.77
CA ALA A 247 25.08 14.47 15.23
C ALA A 247 23.82 15.04 15.90
N PRO A 248 23.38 16.29 15.64
CA PRO A 248 22.12 16.78 16.20
C PRO A 248 20.89 16.14 15.55
N TYR A 249 21.01 15.43 14.42
CA TYR A 249 19.91 14.76 13.74
C TYR A 249 19.69 13.32 14.23
N ALA A 250 20.77 12.56 14.46
CA ALA A 250 20.70 11.30 15.22
C ALA A 250 20.29 11.57 16.67
N ALA A 251 20.77 12.65 17.29
CA ALA A 251 20.30 13.10 18.60
C ALA A 251 18.83 13.54 18.56
N ARG A 252 18.38 14.25 17.51
CA ARG A 252 16.94 14.51 17.30
C ARG A 252 16.19 13.20 17.12
N ALA A 253 16.67 12.21 16.38
CA ALA A 253 16.04 10.89 16.24
C ALA A 253 15.92 10.15 17.58
N PHE A 254 16.98 10.18 18.40
CA PHE A 254 17.05 9.54 19.72
C PHE A 254 16.17 10.25 20.76
N ILE A 255 16.14 11.59 20.73
CA ILE A 255 15.24 12.41 21.55
C ILE A 255 13.79 12.21 21.09
N LYS A 256 13.56 12.05 19.78
CA LYS A 256 12.23 11.85 19.17
C LYS A 256 11.65 10.48 19.42
N ASP A 257 12.46 9.44 19.62
CA ASP A 257 11.98 8.10 19.99
C ASP A 257 11.21 8.10 21.32
N LYS A 258 11.46 9.10 22.18
CA LYS A 258 10.71 9.36 23.41
C LYS A 258 9.47 10.27 23.23
N VAL A 259 9.30 10.91 22.08
CA VAL A 259 8.34 12.03 21.83
C VAL A 259 7.27 11.70 20.78
N PHE A 260 7.29 10.52 20.13
CA PHE A 260 6.31 10.07 19.11
C PHE A 260 4.82 10.04 19.52
N HIS A 261 4.48 10.42 20.75
CA HIS A 261 3.10 10.56 21.22
C HIS A 261 2.55 11.99 21.15
N ASP A 262 3.35 13.00 20.77
CA ASP A 262 2.91 14.40 20.68
C ASP A 262 2.74 14.87 19.22
N PRO A 263 1.50 14.93 18.70
CA PRO A 263 1.18 15.41 17.36
C PRO A 263 1.31 16.93 17.18
N SER A 264 1.56 17.71 18.24
CA SER A 264 1.74 19.17 18.15
C SER A 264 3.12 19.59 17.66
N LEU A 265 4.11 18.69 17.75
CA LEU A 265 5.51 18.96 17.38
C LEU A 265 5.86 18.55 15.95
N PHE A 266 4.92 17.97 15.20
CA PHE A 266 5.15 17.53 13.83
C PHE A 266 4.01 17.88 12.89
N THR A 267 4.36 18.42 11.72
CA THR A 267 3.43 18.60 10.62
C THR A 267 3.14 17.24 9.97
N PRO A 268 1.86 16.80 9.90
CA PRO A 268 1.48 15.44 9.51
C PRO A 268 1.98 14.91 8.16
N ASP A 269 2.34 15.79 7.23
CA ASP A 269 2.86 15.44 5.90
C ASP A 269 4.39 15.23 5.87
N GLN A 270 5.10 15.65 6.92
CA GLN A 270 6.56 15.51 7.08
C GLN A 270 6.96 14.34 8.00
N THR A 271 5.99 13.61 8.56
CA THR A 271 6.24 12.52 9.51
C THR A 271 6.68 11.20 8.85
N GLY A 272 6.65 11.10 7.52
CA GLY A 272 7.34 10.03 6.78
C GLY A 272 8.87 10.16 6.82
N GLY A 273 9.42 11.29 7.26
CA GLY A 273 10.87 11.49 7.45
C GLY A 273 11.52 10.55 8.48
N TYR A 274 10.73 9.84 9.28
CA TYR A 274 11.20 8.78 10.18
C TYR A 274 10.35 7.52 10.06
N HIS A 275 10.32 6.93 8.88
CA HIS A 275 10.22 5.48 8.81
C HIS A 275 11.43 4.87 9.53
N LYS A 276 11.27 4.43 10.77
CA LYS A 276 12.17 3.44 11.37
C LYS A 276 12.18 2.21 10.47
N PHE A 277 13.17 2.07 9.58
CA PHE A 277 13.39 0.86 8.76
C PHE A 277 12.09 0.09 8.38
N GLY A 278 11.04 0.78 7.91
CA GLY A 278 9.74 0.16 7.57
C GLY A 278 8.58 0.22 8.58
N GLU A 279 8.60 1.05 9.63
CA GLU A 279 7.39 1.30 10.44
C GLU A 279 6.26 1.95 9.63
N ARG A 280 5.01 1.61 10.00
CA ARG A 280 3.80 1.95 9.23
C ARG A 280 3.46 3.43 9.41
N GLN A 281 3.38 4.21 8.31
CA GLN A 281 2.88 5.58 8.39
C GLN A 281 1.48 5.62 9.01
N GLN A 282 1.27 6.57 9.91
CA GLN A 282 -0.05 6.86 10.45
C GLN A 282 -0.92 7.58 9.43
N PHE A 283 -0.31 8.41 8.57
CA PHE A 283 -1.03 9.17 7.55
C PHE A 283 -0.57 8.83 6.12
N SER A 284 -1.50 9.01 5.19
CA SER A 284 -1.37 8.91 3.76
C SER A 284 -0.65 10.16 3.21
N PRO A 285 0.14 10.05 2.12
CA PRO A 285 0.81 11.17 1.45
C PRO A 285 -0.03 12.43 1.20
N THR A 286 -1.34 12.27 0.97
CA THR A 286 -2.29 13.35 0.66
C THR A 286 -3.14 13.74 1.89
N GLY A 287 -2.69 13.35 3.09
CA GLY A 287 -3.34 13.66 4.36
C GLY A 287 -4.60 12.85 4.62
N ASN A 288 -4.45 11.65 5.18
CA ASN A 288 -5.55 10.79 5.66
C ASN A 288 -5.00 9.56 6.38
N GLY A 289 -5.83 8.64 6.87
CA GLY A 289 -5.52 7.24 7.10
C GLY A 289 -5.41 6.40 5.82
N LYS A 290 -5.16 5.10 6.01
CA LYS A 290 -5.06 4.09 4.95
C LYS A 290 -6.46 3.60 4.52
N TRP A 291 -6.52 2.75 3.50
CA TRP A 291 -7.78 2.19 2.98
C TRP A 291 -8.72 1.60 4.06
N ASP A 292 -8.17 0.97 5.10
CA ASP A 292 -8.94 0.43 6.23
C ASP A 292 -9.71 1.50 7.01
N GLU A 293 -9.23 2.73 7.01
CA GLU A 293 -9.83 3.86 7.73
C GLU A 293 -10.85 4.63 6.88
N LEU A 294 -10.80 4.45 5.55
CA LEU A 294 -11.78 5.03 4.62
C LEU A 294 -13.06 4.19 4.52
N GLY A 295 -13.05 2.95 5.02
CA GLY A 295 -14.19 2.03 4.91
C GLY A 295 -14.54 1.63 3.47
N CYS A 296 -13.63 1.87 2.51
CA CYS A 296 -13.83 1.58 1.09
C CYS A 296 -12.50 1.25 0.40
N GLY A 297 -12.59 0.79 -0.86
CA GLY A 297 -11.43 0.44 -1.68
C GLY A 297 -10.94 -1.01 -1.49
N PRO A 298 -9.64 -1.27 -1.68
CA PRO A 298 -9.08 -2.61 -1.61
C PRO A 298 -8.98 -3.16 -0.18
N CYS A 299 -9.13 -4.48 -0.06
CA CYS A 299 -8.81 -5.20 1.17
C CYS A 299 -7.34 -5.04 1.53
N ARG A 300 -7.05 -5.04 2.83
CA ARG A 300 -5.69 -4.90 3.36
C ARG A 300 -4.89 -6.19 3.23
N VAL A 301 -4.46 -6.50 2.01
CA VAL A 301 -3.55 -7.61 1.71
C VAL A 301 -2.34 -7.10 0.91
N TYR A 302 -1.19 -7.76 1.09
CA TYR A 302 -0.10 -7.61 0.13
C TYR A 302 -0.62 -8.02 -1.25
N ASN A 303 -0.20 -7.30 -2.30
CA ASN A 303 -0.72 -7.50 -3.66
C ASN A 303 -2.23 -7.23 -3.79
N ALA A 304 -2.80 -6.27 -3.08
CA ALA A 304 -4.22 -5.93 -3.25
C ALA A 304 -4.51 -5.14 -4.54
N LEU A 305 -3.48 -4.70 -5.27
CA LEU A 305 -3.59 -3.89 -6.48
C LEU A 305 -2.63 -4.43 -7.54
N ILE A 306 -3.14 -4.70 -8.74
CA ILE A 306 -2.34 -5.27 -9.82
C ILE A 306 -2.70 -4.73 -11.19
N VAL A 307 -1.68 -4.54 -12.02
CA VAL A 307 -1.77 -4.33 -13.46
C VAL A 307 -1.06 -5.50 -14.16
N ASP A 308 -1.75 -6.20 -15.06
CA ASP A 308 -1.16 -7.31 -15.82
C ASP A 308 -0.96 -6.92 -17.29
N LEU A 309 0.30 -6.67 -17.68
CA LEU A 309 0.65 -6.27 -19.04
C LEU A 309 1.02 -7.45 -19.95
N VAL A 310 0.86 -8.69 -19.49
CA VAL A 310 1.20 -9.88 -20.28
C VAL A 310 0.31 -10.09 -21.51
N PRO A 311 -1.04 -10.01 -21.42
CA PRO A 311 -1.91 -10.39 -22.55
C PRO A 311 -1.78 -9.48 -23.77
N THR A 312 -1.40 -8.22 -23.56
CA THR A 312 -1.39 -7.16 -24.58
C THR A 312 -0.01 -6.55 -24.80
N GLY A 313 0.92 -6.75 -23.85
CA GLY A 313 2.19 -6.03 -23.79
C GLY A 313 2.00 -4.55 -23.42
N TRP A 314 3.08 -3.93 -22.95
CA TRP A 314 3.08 -2.50 -22.63
C TRP A 314 3.09 -1.59 -23.87
N LYS A 315 3.28 -2.14 -25.09
CA LYS A 315 3.22 -1.39 -26.37
C LYS A 315 1.85 -0.76 -26.65
N ILE A 316 0.77 -1.38 -26.16
CA ILE A 316 -0.56 -0.76 -26.27
C ILE A 316 -0.62 0.48 -25.38
N LEU A 317 -0.05 0.44 -24.17
CA LEU A 317 -0.04 1.60 -23.28
C LEU A 317 0.68 2.79 -23.90
N THR A 318 1.81 2.56 -24.58
CA THR A 318 2.56 3.65 -25.20
C THR A 318 1.81 4.33 -26.32
N SER A 319 0.97 3.61 -27.08
CA SER A 319 0.15 4.24 -28.13
C SER A 319 -1.00 5.11 -27.58
N TYR A 320 -1.37 4.90 -26.31
CA TYR A 320 -2.34 5.74 -25.58
C TYR A 320 -1.68 6.81 -24.71
N ALA A 321 -0.34 6.79 -24.55
CA ALA A 321 0.34 7.67 -23.61
C ALA A 321 0.04 9.14 -23.88
N ASP A 322 0.01 9.56 -25.15
CA ASP A 322 -0.24 10.95 -25.52
C ASP A 322 -1.69 11.39 -25.32
N ARG A 323 -2.61 10.44 -25.09
CA ARG A 323 -4.02 10.72 -24.78
C ARG A 323 -4.26 10.95 -23.29
N PHE A 324 -3.27 10.67 -22.45
CA PHE A 324 -3.40 10.88 -21.02
C PHE A 324 -3.31 12.37 -20.69
N THR A 325 -4.40 12.93 -20.18
CA THR A 325 -4.43 14.29 -19.62
C THR A 325 -4.51 14.23 -18.10
N PRO A 326 -4.00 15.25 -17.38
CA PRO A 326 -4.12 15.33 -15.92
C PRO A 326 -5.57 15.22 -15.40
N ASP A 327 -6.57 15.61 -16.20
CA ASP A 327 -7.98 15.49 -15.82
C ASP A 327 -8.45 14.04 -15.65
N LEU A 328 -7.77 13.08 -16.29
CA LEU A 328 -8.06 11.65 -16.12
C LEU A 328 -7.73 11.14 -14.71
N LEU A 329 -6.97 11.89 -13.90
CA LEU A 329 -6.72 11.57 -12.49
C LEU A 329 -8.01 11.42 -11.67
N GLY A 330 -9.04 12.20 -12.04
CA GLY A 330 -10.35 12.18 -11.39
C GLY A 330 -11.28 11.03 -11.83
N MET A 331 -10.84 10.17 -12.75
CA MET A 331 -11.60 9.06 -13.29
C MET A 331 -11.06 7.71 -12.79
N SER A 332 -11.86 6.64 -12.85
CA SER A 332 -11.49 5.31 -12.32
C SER A 332 -10.69 4.42 -13.28
N GLY A 333 -10.03 4.99 -14.29
CA GLY A 333 -9.34 4.19 -15.32
C GLY A 333 -10.29 3.47 -16.27
N ILE A 334 -9.72 2.56 -17.08
CA ILE A 334 -10.46 1.70 -17.98
C ILE A 334 -10.42 0.23 -17.52
N PRO A 335 -11.41 -0.59 -17.90
CA PRO A 335 -11.33 -2.03 -17.66
C PRO A 335 -10.15 -2.65 -18.42
N PRO A 336 -9.63 -3.81 -18.00
CA PRO A 336 -8.52 -4.45 -18.68
C PRO A 336 -8.87 -4.83 -20.12
N ILE A 337 -8.03 -4.38 -21.05
CA ILE A 337 -8.12 -4.67 -22.47
C ILE A 337 -7.81 -6.16 -22.65
N ASN A 338 -8.76 -6.95 -23.17
CA ASN A 338 -8.68 -8.42 -23.36
C ASN A 338 -8.80 -9.31 -22.12
N VAL A 339 -9.78 -9.04 -21.26
CA VAL A 339 -10.35 -10.13 -20.46
C VAL A 339 -11.36 -10.87 -21.34
N ARG A 340 -10.95 -11.96 -22.01
CA ARG A 340 -11.90 -13.09 -22.12
C ARG A 340 -12.35 -13.32 -20.69
N THR A 341 -13.62 -13.04 -20.39
CA THR A 341 -14.22 -13.31 -19.07
C THR A 341 -13.72 -14.68 -18.64
N PRO A 342 -13.09 -14.83 -17.46
CA PRO A 342 -12.75 -16.16 -16.98
C PRO A 342 -14.07 -16.94 -17.00
N ARG A 343 -14.19 -17.92 -17.90
CA ARG A 343 -15.25 -18.91 -17.77
C ARG A 343 -14.86 -19.72 -16.56
N PHE A 344 -15.37 -19.33 -15.41
CA PHE A 344 -15.37 -20.20 -14.25
C PHE A 344 -16.18 -21.43 -14.68
N PRO A 345 -15.60 -22.64 -14.75
CA PRO A 345 -16.45 -23.81 -14.69
C PRO A 345 -17.29 -23.65 -13.42
N LYS A 346 -18.60 -23.92 -13.50
CA LYS A 346 -19.44 -24.05 -12.30
C LYS A 346 -18.63 -24.87 -11.31
N ILE A 347 -18.26 -24.27 -10.18
CA ILE A 347 -17.65 -25.02 -9.09
C ILE A 347 -18.74 -25.97 -8.63
N LEU A 348 -18.66 -27.22 -9.08
CA LEU A 348 -19.18 -28.33 -8.31
C LEU A 348 -18.29 -28.37 -7.07
N THR A 349 -18.84 -27.92 -5.95
CA THR A 349 -18.21 -28.02 -4.64
C THR A 349 -17.94 -29.49 -4.36
N HIS A 350 -16.71 -29.92 -4.58
CA HIS A 350 -16.13 -31.04 -3.86
C HIS A 350 -15.11 -30.45 -2.90
N THR A 351 -15.52 -30.29 -1.65
CA THR A 351 -14.65 -29.95 -0.52
C THR A 351 -13.59 -31.04 -0.39
N CYS A 352 -12.37 -30.78 -0.85
CA CYS A 352 -11.23 -31.63 -0.52
C CYS A 352 -10.81 -31.33 0.93
N LEU A 353 -11.35 -32.11 1.87
CA LEU A 353 -10.83 -32.20 3.22
C LEU A 353 -9.44 -32.83 3.14
N THR A 354 -8.39 -32.06 3.43
CA THR A 354 -7.04 -32.63 3.59
C THR A 354 -7.01 -33.53 4.82
N GLU A 355 -6.12 -34.53 4.85
CA GLU A 355 -5.98 -35.45 5.98
C GLU A 355 -5.71 -34.70 7.30
N GLY A 356 -4.98 -33.58 7.25
CA GLY A 356 -4.75 -32.71 8.40
C GLY A 356 -6.01 -32.03 8.93
N ASN A 357 -6.97 -31.71 8.06
CA ASN A 357 -8.26 -31.14 8.46
C ASN A 357 -9.18 -32.22 9.05
N LEU A 358 -9.17 -33.43 8.49
CA LEU A 358 -9.90 -34.58 9.06
C LEU A 358 -9.40 -34.92 10.47
N LYS A 359 -8.07 -34.94 10.69
CA LYS A 359 -7.48 -35.18 12.01
C LYS A 359 -7.87 -34.10 13.03
N ARG A 360 -7.88 -32.82 12.62
CA ARG A 360 -8.35 -31.71 13.49
C ARG A 360 -9.83 -31.81 13.82
N MET A 361 -10.68 -32.10 12.83
CA MET A 361 -12.12 -32.28 13.09
C MET A 361 -12.39 -33.48 14.00
N ALA A 362 -11.66 -34.59 13.83
CA ALA A 362 -11.78 -35.76 14.70
C ALA A 362 -11.38 -35.45 16.15
N ALA A 363 -10.29 -34.70 16.35
CA ALA A 363 -9.87 -34.25 17.69
C ALA A 363 -10.93 -33.33 18.34
N ILE A 364 -11.49 -32.38 17.58
CA ILE A 364 -12.55 -31.49 18.07
C ILE A 364 -13.82 -32.28 18.40
N ALA A 365 -14.24 -33.22 17.56
CA ALA A 365 -15.40 -34.06 17.82
C ALA A 365 -15.23 -34.90 19.10
N HIS A 366 -14.04 -35.45 19.32
CA HIS A 366 -13.71 -36.22 20.51
C HIS A 366 -13.69 -35.35 21.79
N ASP A 367 -13.10 -34.15 21.73
CA ASP A 367 -13.10 -33.22 22.87
C ASP A 367 -14.52 -32.73 23.19
N ARG A 368 -15.36 -32.51 22.17
CA ARG A 368 -16.78 -32.18 22.36
C ARG A 368 -17.56 -33.29 23.05
N ALA A 369 -17.30 -34.55 22.68
CA ALA A 369 -17.95 -35.69 23.33
C ALA A 369 -17.59 -35.76 24.82
N LYS A 370 -16.34 -35.47 25.18
CA LYS A 370 -15.89 -35.36 26.58
C LYS A 370 -16.54 -34.19 27.31
N ASP A 371 -16.61 -33.02 26.68
CA ASP A 371 -17.26 -31.84 27.26
C ASP A 371 -18.74 -32.10 27.53
N TRP A 372 -19.47 -32.69 26.57
CA TRP A 372 -20.88 -33.06 26.73
C TRP A 372 -21.10 -34.11 27.82
N THR A 373 -20.20 -35.08 27.96
CA THR A 373 -20.23 -36.06 29.05
C THR A 373 -19.98 -35.41 30.41
N THR A 374 -19.23 -34.31 30.45
CA THR A 374 -18.96 -33.54 31.68
C THR A 374 -20.19 -32.70 32.05
N ILE A 375 -20.80 -32.06 31.05
CA ILE A 375 -22.06 -31.29 31.20
C ILE A 375 -23.21 -32.19 31.66
N SER A 376 -23.37 -33.39 31.08
CA SER A 376 -24.44 -34.32 31.47
C SER A 376 -24.31 -34.84 32.90
N LYS A 377 -23.12 -34.77 33.48
CA LYS A 377 -22.84 -35.05 34.91
C LYS A 377 -23.01 -33.82 35.80
N GLY A 378 -23.56 -32.71 35.28
CA GLY A 378 -23.78 -31.47 36.00
C GLY A 378 -22.50 -30.67 36.30
N LYS A 379 -21.41 -30.89 35.54
CA LYS A 379 -20.12 -30.22 35.73
C LYS A 379 -19.78 -29.35 34.53
N ASP A 380 -19.09 -28.24 34.78
CA ASP A 380 -18.61 -27.36 33.71
C ASP A 380 -17.30 -27.90 33.09
N PRO A 381 -17.19 -27.96 31.75
CA PRO A 381 -15.92 -28.27 31.09
C PRO A 381 -14.90 -27.17 31.38
N LEU A 382 -13.63 -27.56 31.47
CA LEU A 382 -12.55 -26.66 31.87
C LEU A 382 -11.49 -26.55 30.77
N VAL A 383 -10.85 -25.39 30.67
CA VAL A 383 -9.75 -25.12 29.74
C VAL A 383 -8.62 -24.40 30.47
N LYS A 384 -7.37 -24.60 30.03
CA LYS A 384 -6.25 -23.81 30.54
C LYS A 384 -6.41 -22.35 30.12
N ASP A 385 -6.35 -21.46 31.09
CA ASP A 385 -6.35 -20.02 30.89
C ASP A 385 -4.91 -19.49 30.86
N TYR A 386 -4.42 -19.22 29.66
CA TYR A 386 -3.07 -18.69 29.45
C TYR A 386 -2.99 -17.17 29.66
N ASN A 387 -4.13 -16.49 29.87
CA ASN A 387 -4.22 -15.04 30.01
C ASN A 387 -4.39 -14.58 31.47
N ALA A 388 -4.51 -15.50 32.42
CA ALA A 388 -4.62 -15.17 33.83
C ALA A 388 -3.31 -14.54 34.37
N SER A 389 -3.37 -13.30 34.84
CA SER A 389 -2.22 -12.60 35.42
C SER A 389 -1.84 -13.18 36.78
N SER A 390 -0.55 -13.51 36.99
CA SER A 390 -0.01 -14.24 38.15
C SER A 390 -0.04 -13.50 39.51
N LYS A 391 -0.82 -12.43 39.65
CA LYS A 391 -0.81 -11.59 40.84
C LYS A 391 -1.81 -12.10 41.89
N LYS A 392 -1.48 -13.17 42.63
CA LYS A 392 -1.77 -13.32 44.09
C LYS A 392 -1.57 -14.69 44.74
N SER A 393 -1.28 -15.77 44.01
CA SER A 393 -0.94 -17.05 44.65
C SER A 393 0.39 -17.53 44.10
N GLY A 394 1.30 -17.96 44.96
CA GLY A 394 2.67 -18.37 44.63
C GLY A 394 2.78 -19.64 43.78
N ASN A 395 1.86 -19.86 42.84
CA ASN A 395 1.95 -20.91 41.84
C ASN A 395 2.62 -20.38 40.57
N PRO A 396 3.59 -21.12 40.00
CA PRO A 396 4.26 -20.73 38.77
C PRO A 396 3.25 -20.59 37.61
N LEU A 397 3.49 -19.58 36.75
CA LEU A 397 2.76 -19.36 35.50
C LEU A 397 2.58 -20.68 34.74
N GLY A 398 1.37 -21.22 34.67
CA GLY A 398 1.11 -22.35 33.77
C GLY A 398 -0.12 -23.22 34.01
N ASN A 399 -0.80 -23.11 35.17
CA ASN A 399 -1.89 -24.03 35.51
C ASN A 399 -3.17 -23.33 36.01
N HIS A 400 -3.48 -22.14 35.49
CA HIS A 400 -4.82 -21.58 35.69
C HIS A 400 -5.81 -22.33 34.81
N ILE A 401 -6.85 -22.87 35.44
CA ILE A 401 -7.92 -23.60 34.80
C ILE A 401 -9.18 -22.75 34.93
N ALA A 402 -9.80 -22.40 33.82
CA ALA A 402 -11.03 -21.64 33.76
C ALA A 402 -12.16 -22.48 33.16
N LYS A 403 -13.40 -22.05 33.39
CA LYS A 403 -14.56 -22.64 32.70
C LYS A 403 -14.41 -22.40 31.19
N LYS A 404 -14.60 -23.46 30.41
CA LYS A 404 -14.53 -23.40 28.96
C LYS A 404 -15.73 -22.59 28.45
N PRO A 405 -15.52 -21.46 27.75
CA PRO A 405 -16.62 -20.68 27.21
C PRO A 405 -17.36 -21.44 26.10
N MET A 406 -18.64 -21.16 25.90
CA MET A 406 -19.53 -21.93 25.01
C MET A 406 -19.06 -21.98 23.56
N ASN A 407 -18.39 -20.93 23.09
CA ASN A 407 -17.78 -20.86 21.76
C ASN A 407 -16.59 -21.83 21.60
N LEU A 408 -15.94 -22.28 22.68
CA LEU A 408 -14.93 -23.33 22.65
C LEU A 408 -15.52 -24.74 22.82
N ILE A 409 -16.73 -24.85 23.40
CA ILE A 409 -17.50 -26.11 23.49
C ILE A 409 -18.21 -26.42 22.17
N ASN A 410 -18.60 -25.39 21.41
CA ASN A 410 -19.26 -25.51 20.11
C ASN A 410 -18.70 -24.48 19.11
N PRO A 411 -17.47 -24.68 18.60
CA PRO A 411 -16.86 -23.74 17.66
C PRO A 411 -17.60 -23.77 16.32
N SER A 412 -17.76 -22.60 15.70
CA SER A 412 -18.32 -22.46 14.35
C SER A 412 -17.39 -23.06 13.30
N ILE A 413 -17.90 -23.35 12.11
CA ILE A 413 -17.08 -23.81 10.98
C ILE A 413 -15.94 -22.82 10.67
N SER A 414 -16.18 -21.52 10.82
CA SER A 414 -15.16 -20.47 10.65
C SER A 414 -14.11 -20.40 11.77
N GLN A 415 -14.35 -21.05 12.91
CA GLN A 415 -13.36 -21.20 14.00
C GLN A 415 -12.57 -22.51 13.87
N ILE A 416 -13.06 -23.46 13.06
CA ILE A 416 -12.42 -24.77 12.79
C ILE A 416 -11.51 -24.69 11.55
N ALA A 417 -11.90 -23.90 10.55
CA ALA A 417 -11.11 -23.57 9.36
C ALA A 417 -10.01 -22.56 9.69
#